data_AF-A0A8S2VE67-F1
#
_entry.id   AF-A0A8S2VE67-F1
#
_cell.length_a   1.000
_cell.length_b   1.000
_cell.length_c   1.000
_cell.angle_alpha   90.00
_cell.angle_beta   90.00
_cell.angle_gamma   90.00
#
_symmetry.space_group_name_H-M   'P 1'
#
loop_
_entity.id
_entity.type
_entity.pdbx_description
1 polymer ?
#
loop_
_entity_poly.entity_id
_entity_poly.type
_entity_poly.pdbx_seq_one_letter_code
_entity_poly.pdbx_strand_id
1 'polypeptide(L)'
;MATNGHNGLVKQNSKSTAIVEVNSLREDNQHVNPADHYGVTSDYSIHVDSNNTIYSNEYIESKYMYEMNHCEVDHRAQRVEIVPRKYQYNFRTQRQVQRTGVMLVGWAGNNGSTFTGATIANREKITWMRKEGEQFPNYYGSLTQSTTIRIGSDNEGKEVHIPFNTILPMLHPNDIVIGGWDINSANLYEAMKRAYVFDYELQEKLKPKMAELKPLPSIYYPDFIAANQEDRADNLIPKGTKQQDLEHIRNDIRTFKKNNNLDKVIVLWTANTERYVDVRQGLNQTSDEILQSIAANEDEVSPSNIFACAAILEGCPYINGSPQNTLVPGIIELASKH
;
A
#
# COMPACT_ATOMS: atom_id res chain seq x y z
N MET A 1 55.20 7.33 68.04
CA MET A 1 55.69 6.59 66.85
C MET A 1 54.52 6.54 65.88
N ALA A 2 54.38 7.51 64.96
CA ALA A 2 54.90 7.49 63.57
C ALA A 2 54.35 6.25 62.81
N THR A 3 53.60 6.32 61.70
CA THR A 3 53.66 7.15 60.47
C THR A 3 52.33 7.03 59.68
N ASN A 4 51.71 8.12 59.21
CA ASN A 4 51.67 8.69 57.83
C ASN A 4 51.15 7.82 56.65
N GLY A 5 50.21 8.39 55.88
CA GLY A 5 49.95 8.08 54.44
C GLY A 5 48.49 8.32 54.00
N HIS A 6 48.05 9.56 53.72
CA HIS A 6 47.94 10.24 52.40
C HIS A 6 46.74 9.86 51.49
N ASN A 7 46.02 10.93 51.08
CA ASN A 7 45.19 11.14 49.87
C ASN A 7 43.88 10.34 49.73
N GLY A 8 42.75 10.87 49.29
CA GLY A 8 42.37 12.15 48.70
C GLY A 8 40.91 12.05 48.25
N LEU A 9 40.19 13.18 48.21
CA LEU A 9 38.80 13.29 47.76
C LEU A 9 38.60 12.75 46.34
N VAL A 10 37.56 11.94 46.11
CA VAL A 10 36.80 11.94 44.86
C VAL A 10 35.31 11.72 45.15
N LYS A 11 34.50 12.74 44.84
CA LYS A 11 33.05 12.66 44.70
C LYS A 11 32.71 11.59 43.65
N GLN A 12 32.01 10.53 44.02
CA GLN A 12 31.37 9.65 43.02
C GLN A 12 29.98 10.20 42.69
N ASN A 13 29.89 10.77 41.49
CA ASN A 13 28.66 10.95 40.73
C ASN A 13 28.02 9.57 40.51
N SER A 14 26.88 9.30 41.14
CA SER A 14 25.99 8.21 40.70
C SER A 14 25.21 8.68 39.46
N LYS A 15 25.86 8.60 38.30
CA LYS A 15 25.12 8.49 37.04
C LYS A 15 24.40 7.14 37.09
N SER A 16 23.11 7.16 37.43
CA SER A 16 22.19 6.07 37.11
C SER A 16 22.02 6.06 35.60
N THR A 17 22.94 5.40 34.91
CA THR A 17 22.72 4.94 33.55
C THR A 17 21.81 3.73 33.71
N ALA A 18 20.51 3.92 33.54
CA ALA A 18 19.59 2.81 33.31
C ALA A 18 20.00 2.19 31.98
N ILE A 19 20.90 1.20 32.06
CA ILE A 19 21.13 0.24 31.00
C ILE A 19 19.79 -0.46 30.86
N VAL A 20 19.05 -0.12 29.81
CA VAL A 20 17.94 -0.95 29.35
C VAL A 20 18.59 -2.26 28.93
N GLU A 21 18.56 -3.25 29.82
CA GLU A 21 18.80 -4.63 29.45
C GLU A 21 17.78 -4.98 28.38
N VAL A 22 18.22 -4.97 27.13
CA VAL A 22 17.52 -5.63 26.03
C VAL A 22 17.58 -7.11 26.39
N ASN A 23 16.56 -7.59 27.10
CA ASN A 23 16.38 -9.01 27.36
C ASN A 23 16.43 -9.72 26.01
N SER A 24 17.50 -10.46 25.82
CA SER A 24 17.71 -11.35 24.69
C SER A 24 16.67 -12.47 24.78
N LEU A 25 15.52 -12.28 24.15
CA LEU A 25 14.62 -13.37 23.81
C LEU A 25 15.21 -14.10 22.60
N ARG A 26 16.10 -15.05 22.88
CA ARG A 26 16.25 -16.24 22.02
C ARG A 26 15.28 -17.29 22.55
N GLU A 27 14.74 -18.08 21.62
CA GLU A 27 13.83 -19.22 21.81
C GLU A 27 12.33 -18.86 21.73
N ASP A 28 11.88 -18.47 20.54
CA ASP A 28 11.10 -19.41 19.70
C ASP A 28 11.11 -18.94 18.23
N ASN A 29 11.49 -19.85 17.33
CA ASN A 29 11.51 -19.69 15.87
C ASN A 29 10.08 -19.67 15.30
N GLN A 30 9.24 -18.76 15.76
CA GLN A 30 7.93 -18.50 15.20
C GLN A 30 7.81 -17.02 14.86
N HIS A 31 7.12 -16.76 13.76
CA HIS A 31 6.81 -15.46 13.17
C HIS A 31 6.32 -14.45 14.23
N VAL A 32 7.22 -13.71 14.89
CA VAL A 32 6.82 -12.71 15.89
C VAL A 32 6.47 -11.43 15.14
N ASN A 33 5.19 -11.06 15.07
CA ASN A 33 4.84 -9.70 14.69
C ASN A 33 5.45 -8.79 15.76
N PRO A 34 6.21 -7.72 15.42
CA PRO A 34 6.73 -6.80 16.43
C PRO A 34 5.66 -6.27 17.38
N ALA A 35 4.39 -6.26 16.94
CA ALA A 35 3.22 -5.95 17.74
C ALA A 35 2.92 -6.97 18.86
N ASP A 36 3.27 -8.24 18.69
CA ASP A 36 3.00 -9.33 19.65
C ASP A 36 3.81 -9.16 20.95
N HIS A 37 4.84 -8.31 20.96
CA HIS A 37 5.66 -8.01 22.14
C HIS A 37 4.86 -7.40 23.30
N TYR A 38 3.67 -6.85 23.01
CA TYR A 38 2.74 -6.30 24.01
C TYR A 38 1.71 -7.33 24.52
N GLY A 39 1.78 -8.58 24.07
CA GLY A 39 0.91 -9.68 24.51
C GLY A 39 -0.46 -9.75 23.81
N VAL A 40 -0.84 -8.70 23.07
CA VAL A 40 -2.02 -8.70 22.18
C VAL A 40 -1.56 -9.02 20.76
N THR A 41 -2.00 -10.15 20.24
CA THR A 41 -1.66 -10.61 18.87
C THR A 41 -2.79 -10.34 17.89
N SER A 42 -2.57 -10.62 16.60
CA SER A 42 -3.59 -10.51 15.54
C SER A 42 -4.84 -11.37 15.77
N ASP A 43 -4.76 -12.37 16.64
CA ASP A 43 -5.86 -13.31 16.91
C ASP A 43 -6.85 -12.78 17.96
N TYR A 44 -6.53 -11.66 18.59
CA TYR A 44 -7.39 -11.04 19.59
C TYR A 44 -8.54 -10.28 18.94
N SER A 45 -9.75 -10.51 19.41
CA SER A 45 -10.90 -9.67 19.07
C SER A 45 -10.87 -8.37 19.88
N ILE A 46 -10.81 -7.22 19.21
CA ILE A 46 -10.90 -5.92 19.85
C ILE A 46 -12.36 -5.48 19.95
N HIS A 47 -12.80 -5.12 21.16
CA HIS A 47 -14.16 -4.65 21.43
C HIS A 47 -14.10 -3.35 22.23
N VAL A 48 -14.83 -2.33 21.79
CA VAL A 48 -14.94 -1.04 22.47
C VAL A 48 -16.31 -0.97 23.15
N ASP A 49 -16.32 -1.03 24.47
CA ASP A 49 -17.54 -0.84 25.26
C ASP A 49 -17.89 0.66 25.35
N SER A 50 -18.79 1.10 24.47
CA SER A 50 -19.18 2.51 24.35
C SER A 50 -20.60 2.65 23.83
N ASN A 51 -21.37 3.56 24.42
CA ASN A 51 -22.71 3.93 23.94
C ASN A 51 -22.71 4.56 22.53
N ASN A 52 -21.54 4.93 22.02
CA ASN A 52 -21.37 5.50 20.67
C ASN A 52 -21.03 4.44 19.62
N THR A 53 -20.84 3.17 20.00
CA THR A 53 -20.46 2.09 19.09
C THR A 53 -21.47 0.96 19.16
N ILE A 54 -21.97 0.52 18.01
CA ILE A 54 -22.90 -0.60 17.90
C ILE A 54 -22.27 -1.65 16.98
N TYR A 55 -22.24 -2.89 17.46
CA TYR A 55 -21.76 -4.04 16.71
C TYR A 55 -22.95 -4.88 16.24
N SER A 56 -23.04 -5.11 14.93
CA SER A 56 -23.89 -6.14 14.34
C SER A 56 -23.03 -7.21 13.66
N ASN A 57 -23.65 -8.26 13.11
CA ASN A 57 -22.92 -9.26 12.34
C ASN A 57 -22.29 -8.67 11.07
N GLU A 58 -22.92 -7.65 10.48
CA GLU A 58 -22.51 -7.07 9.20
C GLU A 58 -21.68 -5.80 9.34
N TYR A 59 -21.94 -4.98 10.37
CA TYR A 59 -21.37 -3.64 10.49
C TYR A 59 -20.90 -3.30 11.90
N ILE A 60 -19.93 -2.39 11.97
CA ILE A 60 -19.60 -1.59 13.14
C ILE A 60 -20.11 -0.17 12.84
N GLU A 61 -21.03 0.31 13.65
CA GLU A 61 -21.56 1.68 13.53
C GLU A 61 -21.01 2.52 14.68
N SER A 62 -20.47 3.70 14.36
CA SER A 62 -19.85 4.58 15.35
C SER A 62 -20.27 6.04 15.17
N LYS A 63 -20.65 6.67 16.28
CA LYS A 63 -20.91 8.11 16.35
C LYS A 63 -19.64 8.83 16.79
N TYR A 64 -19.21 9.80 16.00
CA TYR A 64 -18.03 10.60 16.27
C TYR A 64 -18.35 12.09 16.20
N MET A 65 -17.96 12.83 17.24
CA MET A 65 -18.05 14.29 17.25
C MET A 65 -16.72 14.86 16.78
N TYR A 66 -16.67 15.33 15.54
CA TYR A 66 -15.50 16.00 15.00
C TYR A 66 -15.49 17.46 15.43
N GLU A 67 -14.43 17.88 16.12
CA GLU A 67 -14.26 19.27 16.56
C GLU A 67 -13.25 19.98 15.64
N MET A 68 -13.64 21.10 15.06
CA MET A 68 -12.81 21.87 14.13
C MET A 68 -13.02 23.37 14.36
N ASN A 69 -11.90 24.10 14.42
CA ASN A 69 -11.93 25.56 14.48
C ASN A 69 -12.15 26.14 13.09
N HIS A 70 -13.13 27.04 12.96
CA HIS A 70 -13.27 27.90 11.79
C HIS A 70 -12.62 29.25 12.09
N CYS A 71 -11.76 29.73 11.19
CA CYS A 71 -11.02 30.98 11.39
C CYS A 71 -11.46 32.01 10.35
N GLU A 72 -11.84 33.19 10.82
CA GLU A 72 -12.09 34.36 9.97
C GLU A 72 -10.96 35.38 10.20
N VAL A 73 -10.29 35.80 9.13
CA VAL A 73 -9.16 36.73 9.20
C VAL A 73 -9.62 38.11 8.74
N ASP A 74 -9.66 39.07 9.66
CA ASP A 74 -9.86 40.47 9.35
C ASP A 74 -8.50 41.17 9.26
N HIS A 75 -8.02 41.33 8.02
CA HIS A 75 -6.76 42.01 7.75
C HIS A 75 -6.79 43.51 8.10
N ARG A 76 -7.96 44.16 8.11
CA ARG A 76 -8.07 45.59 8.42
C ARG A 76 -8.00 45.82 9.93
N ALA A 77 -8.68 44.99 10.70
CA ALA A 77 -8.63 45.01 12.17
C ALA A 77 -7.40 44.30 12.74
N GLN A 78 -6.56 43.68 11.89
CA GLN A 78 -5.44 42.81 12.29
C GLN A 78 -5.86 41.75 13.31
N ARG A 79 -7.05 41.16 13.10
CA ARG A 79 -7.69 40.21 14.02
C ARG A 79 -7.93 38.88 13.33
N VAL A 80 -7.71 37.79 14.05
CA VAL A 80 -8.20 36.46 13.68
C VAL A 80 -9.26 36.06 14.69
N GLU A 81 -10.46 35.80 14.20
CA GLU A 81 -11.56 35.26 15.00
C GLU A 81 -11.60 33.74 14.84
N ILE A 82 -11.54 33.03 15.95
CA ILE A 82 -11.55 31.56 15.98
C ILE A 82 -12.89 31.11 16.55
N VAL A 83 -13.66 30.39 15.76
CA VAL A 83 -14.98 29.86 16.11
C VAL A 83 -14.91 28.34 16.16
N PRO A 84 -14.79 27.72 17.36
CA PRO A 84 -14.85 26.27 17.50
C PRO A 84 -16.20 25.73 17.05
N ARG A 85 -16.21 24.72 16.17
CA ARG A 85 -17.42 24.06 15.67
C ARG A 85 -17.34 22.56 15.94
N LYS A 86 -18.51 21.95 16.10
CA LYS A 86 -18.66 20.50 16.28
C LYS A 86 -19.54 19.93 15.18
N TYR A 87 -19.12 18.81 14.61
CA TYR A 87 -19.78 18.12 13.52
C TYR A 87 -19.97 16.66 13.90
N GLN A 88 -21.22 16.21 13.99
CA GLN A 88 -21.50 14.82 14.28
C GLN A 88 -21.44 13.99 13.00
N TYR A 89 -20.55 13.00 12.98
CA TYR A 89 -20.45 11.98 11.95
C TYR A 89 -20.99 10.65 12.47
N ASN A 90 -21.69 9.92 11.60
CA ASN A 90 -22.07 8.54 11.83
C ASN A 90 -21.30 7.69 10.82
N PHE A 91 -20.32 6.93 11.30
CA PHE A 91 -19.54 6.00 10.49
C PHE A 91 -20.19 4.63 10.51
N ARG A 92 -20.19 3.95 9.37
CA ARG A 92 -20.58 2.55 9.23
C ARG A 92 -19.48 1.80 8.51
N THR A 93 -18.89 0.82 9.19
CA THR A 93 -17.78 0.00 8.67
C THR A 93 -18.28 -1.42 8.47
N GLN A 94 -18.21 -1.94 7.25
CA GLN A 94 -18.53 -3.34 6.97
C GLN A 94 -17.50 -4.26 7.64
N ARG A 95 -17.97 -5.31 8.31
CA ARG A 95 -17.10 -6.25 9.04
C ARG A 95 -16.51 -7.33 8.15
N GLN A 96 -17.23 -7.73 7.11
CA GLN A 96 -16.74 -8.71 6.16
C GLN A 96 -15.68 -8.09 5.26
N VAL A 97 -14.45 -8.58 5.39
CA VAL A 97 -13.36 -8.24 4.47
C VAL A 97 -13.66 -8.89 3.12
N GLN A 98 -13.71 -8.04 2.09
CA GLN A 98 -14.03 -8.45 0.73
C GLN A 98 -12.88 -9.17 0.06
N ARG A 99 -13.19 -10.20 -0.74
CA ARG A 99 -12.17 -10.90 -1.51
C ARG A 99 -11.64 -9.98 -2.60
N THR A 100 -10.37 -9.62 -2.47
CA THR A 100 -9.77 -8.50 -3.19
C THR A 100 -8.66 -8.97 -4.11
N GLY A 101 -8.73 -8.53 -5.36
CA GLY A 101 -7.62 -8.63 -6.28
C GLY A 101 -6.87 -7.31 -6.41
N VAL A 102 -5.57 -7.39 -6.65
CA VAL A 102 -4.72 -6.25 -7.00
C VAL A 102 -4.13 -6.50 -8.38
N MET A 103 -4.40 -5.60 -9.31
CA MET A 103 -3.81 -5.62 -10.65
C MET A 103 -2.74 -4.54 -10.76
N LEU A 104 -1.50 -4.99 -10.99
CA LEU A 104 -0.33 -4.13 -11.06
C LEU A 104 -0.01 -3.76 -12.51
N VAL A 105 0.09 -2.46 -12.81
CA VAL A 105 0.73 -2.01 -14.06
C VAL A 105 2.23 -1.98 -13.82
N GLY A 106 3.01 -2.70 -14.64
CA GLY A 106 4.43 -2.95 -14.39
C GLY A 106 4.68 -4.15 -13.46
N TRP A 107 3.84 -5.19 -13.57
CA TRP A 107 3.86 -6.33 -12.65
C TRP A 107 5.18 -7.11 -12.67
N ALA A 108 5.84 -7.20 -13.82
CA ALA A 108 7.14 -7.85 -13.99
C ALA A 108 8.33 -6.87 -13.80
N GLY A 109 8.10 -5.72 -13.17
CA GLY A 109 9.13 -4.85 -12.62
C GLY A 109 9.67 -5.33 -11.26
N ASN A 110 10.64 -4.60 -10.71
CA ASN A 110 11.23 -4.92 -9.42
C ASN A 110 10.16 -4.97 -8.32
N ASN A 111 9.36 -3.90 -8.19
CA ASN A 111 8.31 -3.82 -7.17
C ASN A 111 7.24 -4.91 -7.33
N GLY A 112 6.74 -5.13 -8.55
CA GLY A 112 5.66 -6.09 -8.77
C GLY A 112 6.08 -7.54 -8.54
N SER A 113 7.28 -7.93 -9.01
CA SER A 113 7.83 -9.26 -8.76
C SER A 113 8.16 -9.46 -7.28
N THR A 114 8.70 -8.46 -6.59
CA THR A 114 8.95 -8.52 -5.15
C THR A 114 7.66 -8.58 -4.34
N PHE A 115 6.66 -7.74 -4.64
CA PHE A 115 5.37 -7.76 -3.96
C PHE A 115 4.71 -9.15 -4.06
N THR A 116 4.75 -9.75 -5.25
CA THR A 116 4.18 -11.08 -5.48
C THR A 116 4.97 -12.18 -4.77
N GLY A 117 6.30 -12.18 -4.91
CA GLY A 117 7.17 -13.16 -4.26
C GLY A 117 7.09 -13.10 -2.74
N ALA A 118 7.08 -11.90 -2.15
CA ALA A 118 6.95 -11.69 -0.72
C ALA A 118 5.60 -12.18 -0.19
N THR A 119 4.52 -11.95 -0.95
CA THR A 119 3.18 -12.42 -0.60
C THR A 119 3.12 -13.95 -0.59
N ILE A 120 3.67 -14.61 -1.61
CA ILE A 120 3.74 -16.08 -1.68
C ILE A 120 4.61 -16.63 -0.55
N ALA A 121 5.79 -16.05 -0.32
CA ALA A 121 6.69 -16.49 0.72
C ALA A 121 6.03 -16.43 2.11
N ASN A 122 5.38 -15.32 2.45
CA ASN A 122 4.66 -15.15 3.73
C ASN A 122 3.48 -16.12 3.84
N ARG A 123 2.65 -16.22 2.80
CA ARG A 123 1.48 -17.12 2.80
C ARG A 123 1.85 -18.57 3.02
N GLU A 124 2.96 -19.00 2.42
CA GLU A 124 3.41 -20.39 2.43
C GLU A 124 4.54 -20.67 3.40
N LYS A 125 4.91 -19.66 4.21
CA LYS A 125 5.96 -19.75 5.25
C LYS A 125 7.29 -20.28 4.70
N ILE A 126 7.68 -19.82 3.50
CA ILE A 126 8.89 -20.26 2.81
C ILE A 126 10.12 -19.64 3.50
N THR A 127 10.88 -20.45 4.24
CA THR A 127 12.15 -20.06 4.84
C THR A 127 13.30 -20.21 3.86
N TRP A 128 14.42 -19.52 4.11
CA TRP A 128 15.65 -19.64 3.33
C TRP A 128 16.88 -19.35 4.19
N MET A 129 18.06 -19.84 3.81
CA MET A 129 19.29 -19.60 4.54
C MET A 129 19.98 -18.32 4.09
N ARG A 130 20.53 -17.60 5.06
CA ARG A 130 21.60 -16.62 4.88
C ARG A 130 22.82 -17.03 5.70
N LYS A 131 23.90 -16.26 5.59
CA LYS A 131 25.12 -16.48 6.41
C LYS A 131 24.81 -16.36 7.91
N GLU A 132 23.80 -15.57 8.25
CA GLU A 132 23.33 -15.31 9.61
C GLU A 132 22.39 -16.41 10.15
N GLY A 133 22.00 -17.38 9.31
CA GLY A 133 21.10 -18.47 9.66
C GLY A 133 19.82 -18.50 8.83
N GLU A 134 18.88 -19.34 9.25
CA GLU A 134 17.56 -19.44 8.63
C GLU A 134 16.78 -18.14 8.79
N GLN A 135 16.16 -17.71 7.70
CA GLN A 135 15.29 -16.53 7.63
C GLN A 135 13.85 -16.96 7.44
N PHE A 136 12.95 -16.22 8.08
CA PHE A 136 11.52 -16.37 7.95
C PHE A 136 10.96 -15.20 7.14
N PRO A 137 9.99 -15.46 6.24
CA PRO A 137 9.32 -14.39 5.52
C PRO A 137 8.57 -13.51 6.53
N ASN A 138 8.46 -12.21 6.23
CA ASN A 138 7.71 -11.27 7.06
C ASN A 138 7.20 -10.09 6.21
N TYR A 139 6.42 -9.21 6.84
CA TYR A 139 5.94 -7.95 6.26
C TYR A 139 6.59 -6.71 6.89
N TYR A 140 7.84 -6.81 7.34
CA TYR A 140 8.54 -5.66 7.90
C TYR A 140 8.58 -4.50 6.91
N GLY A 141 8.47 -3.27 7.43
CA GLY A 141 8.29 -2.07 6.63
C GLY A 141 6.83 -1.77 6.25
N SER A 142 5.89 -2.71 6.46
CA SER A 142 4.45 -2.42 6.30
C SER A 142 3.88 -1.78 7.56
N LEU A 143 3.38 -0.54 7.44
CA LEU A 143 2.65 0.13 8.52
C LEU A 143 1.51 -0.76 9.03
N THR A 144 0.69 -1.27 8.10
CA THR A 144 -0.52 -2.02 8.45
C THR A 144 -0.23 -3.35 9.13
N GLN A 145 0.87 -4.04 8.75
CA GLN A 145 1.13 -5.40 9.24
C GLN A 145 2.14 -5.47 10.38
N SER A 146 2.98 -4.44 10.57
CA SER A 146 4.13 -4.51 11.48
C SER A 146 4.24 -3.33 12.44
N THR A 147 3.17 -2.56 12.63
CA THR A 147 3.13 -1.48 13.62
C THR A 147 2.00 -1.66 14.62
N THR A 148 2.08 -0.92 15.72
CA THR A 148 1.05 -0.89 16.76
C THR A 148 0.45 0.50 16.91
N ILE A 149 -0.70 0.55 17.56
CA ILE A 149 -1.32 1.78 18.05
C ILE A 149 -1.58 1.66 19.56
N ARG A 150 -1.37 2.75 20.29
CA ARG A 150 -1.76 2.86 21.70
C ARG A 150 -3.27 3.05 21.79
N ILE A 151 -3.95 2.22 22.56
CA ILE A 151 -5.41 2.32 22.78
C ILE A 151 -5.80 2.79 24.18
N GLY A 152 -4.87 2.75 25.14
CA GLY A 152 -5.16 3.18 26.50
C GLY A 152 -4.09 2.74 27.48
N SER A 153 -4.51 2.58 28.73
CA SER A 153 -3.72 2.02 29.82
C SER A 153 -4.55 0.98 30.56
N ASP A 154 -3.89 -0.04 31.14
CA ASP A 154 -4.53 -1.02 32.01
C ASP A 154 -4.76 -0.47 33.44
N ASN A 155 -5.27 -1.33 34.33
CA ASN A 155 -5.55 -0.98 35.72
C ASN A 155 -4.29 -0.63 36.54
N GLU A 156 -3.10 -1.00 36.05
CA GLU A 156 -1.81 -0.67 36.66
C GLU A 156 -1.20 0.61 36.04
N GLY A 157 -1.90 1.23 35.07
CA GLY A 157 -1.45 2.42 34.36
C GLY A 157 -0.46 2.13 33.23
N LYS A 158 -0.17 0.86 32.93
CA LYS A 158 0.72 0.47 31.85
C LYS A 158 0.05 0.67 30.50
N GLU A 159 0.77 1.22 29.54
CA GLU A 159 0.22 1.47 28.20
C GLU A 159 -0.13 0.16 27.48
N VAL A 160 -1.32 0.14 26.89
CA VAL A 160 -1.81 -0.98 26.07
C VAL A 160 -1.71 -0.60 24.61
N HIS A 161 -0.99 -1.42 23.85
CA HIS A 161 -0.84 -1.32 22.42
C HIS A 161 -1.44 -2.54 21.73
N ILE A 162 -1.99 -2.34 20.54
CA ILE A 162 -2.51 -3.42 19.69
C ILE A 162 -1.92 -3.32 18.28
N PRO A 163 -1.84 -4.42 17.51
CA PRO A 163 -1.46 -4.36 16.10
C PRO A 163 -2.37 -3.41 15.30
N PHE A 164 -1.81 -2.66 14.34
CA PHE A 164 -2.58 -1.69 13.57
C PHE A 164 -3.75 -2.33 12.80
N ASN A 165 -3.53 -3.52 12.22
CA ASN A 165 -4.54 -4.25 11.45
C ASN A 165 -5.65 -4.89 12.30
N THR A 166 -5.63 -4.80 13.63
CA THR A 166 -6.70 -5.31 14.50
C THR A 166 -7.67 -4.24 14.97
N ILE A 167 -7.41 -2.95 14.68
CA ILE A 167 -8.28 -1.83 15.04
C ILE A 167 -9.69 -2.02 14.43
N LEU A 168 -9.73 -2.43 13.16
CA LEU A 168 -10.93 -2.75 12.40
C LEU A 168 -10.63 -3.95 11.48
N PRO A 169 -11.64 -4.68 10.99
CA PRO A 169 -11.41 -5.73 10.00
C PRO A 169 -10.69 -5.21 8.76
N MET A 170 -9.51 -5.75 8.48
CA MET A 170 -8.65 -5.35 7.36
C MET A 170 -8.22 -6.54 6.52
N LEU A 171 -7.99 -6.29 5.23
CA LEU A 171 -7.43 -7.27 4.31
C LEU A 171 -6.00 -7.64 4.71
N HIS A 172 -5.73 -8.93 4.85
CA HIS A 172 -4.38 -9.44 5.05
C HIS A 172 -3.69 -9.65 3.69
N PRO A 173 -2.41 -9.26 3.50
CA PRO A 173 -1.76 -9.38 2.20
C PRO A 173 -1.69 -10.80 1.63
N ASN A 174 -1.64 -11.82 2.49
CA ASN A 174 -1.68 -13.23 2.06
C ASN A 174 -2.94 -13.61 1.27
N ASP A 175 -4.05 -12.88 1.48
CA ASP A 175 -5.34 -13.15 0.85
C ASP A 175 -5.54 -12.38 -0.47
N ILE A 176 -4.57 -11.54 -0.85
CA ILE A 176 -4.63 -10.78 -2.09
C ILE A 176 -4.41 -11.72 -3.28
N VAL A 177 -5.31 -11.65 -4.25
CA VAL A 177 -5.10 -12.26 -5.57
C VAL A 177 -4.38 -11.25 -6.45
N ILE A 178 -3.17 -11.57 -6.91
CA ILE A 178 -2.31 -10.65 -7.63
C ILE A 178 -2.32 -11.00 -9.12
N GLY A 179 -2.49 -9.98 -9.96
CA GLY A 179 -2.36 -10.05 -11.40
C GLY A 179 -1.81 -8.74 -11.94
N GLY A 180 -1.80 -8.56 -13.26
CA GLY A 180 -1.45 -7.29 -13.84
C GLY A 180 -0.85 -7.37 -15.24
N TRP A 181 -0.29 -6.24 -15.66
CA TRP A 181 0.24 -6.03 -17.00
C TRP A 181 1.71 -5.63 -16.93
N ASP A 182 2.45 -5.93 -17.99
CA ASP A 182 3.81 -5.43 -18.20
C ASP A 182 4.09 -5.38 -19.69
N ILE A 183 4.85 -4.39 -20.14
CA ILE A 183 5.32 -4.30 -21.52
C ILE A 183 6.34 -5.40 -21.85
N ASN A 184 6.86 -6.10 -20.84
CA ASN A 184 7.78 -7.22 -20.99
C ASN A 184 7.10 -8.57 -20.70
N SER A 185 7.35 -9.58 -21.53
CA SER A 185 6.68 -10.89 -21.52
C SER A 185 7.23 -11.87 -20.47
N ALA A 186 8.32 -11.52 -19.80
CA ALA A 186 8.98 -12.37 -18.82
C ALA A 186 8.01 -12.79 -17.70
N ASN A 187 8.06 -14.07 -17.34
CA ASN A 187 7.33 -14.54 -16.16
C ASN A 187 7.92 -13.94 -14.87
N LEU A 188 7.21 -14.04 -13.75
CA LEU A 188 7.67 -13.39 -12.53
C LEU A 188 8.93 -14.01 -11.93
N TYR A 189 9.28 -15.26 -12.25
CA TYR A 189 10.57 -15.82 -11.83
C TYR A 189 11.73 -15.17 -12.59
N GLU A 190 11.60 -14.98 -13.90
CA GLU A 190 12.57 -14.24 -14.72
C GLU A 190 12.66 -12.77 -14.29
N ALA A 191 11.52 -12.13 -14.03
CA ALA A 191 11.46 -10.77 -13.50
C ALA A 191 12.17 -10.65 -12.13
N MET A 192 11.90 -11.60 -11.23
CA MET A 192 12.53 -11.68 -9.91
C MET A 192 14.06 -11.81 -10.01
N LYS A 193 14.55 -12.66 -10.93
CA LYS A 193 15.99 -12.79 -11.21
C LYS A 193 16.59 -11.49 -11.74
N ARG A 194 15.90 -10.83 -12.68
CA ARG A 194 16.31 -9.55 -13.28
C ARG A 194 16.32 -8.41 -12.27
N ALA A 195 15.49 -8.47 -11.23
CA ALA A 195 15.36 -7.44 -10.21
C ALA A 195 16.50 -7.47 -9.17
N TYR A 196 17.14 -8.62 -8.96
CA TYR A 196 18.21 -8.82 -7.97
C TYR A 196 17.83 -8.41 -6.53
N VAL A 197 16.55 -8.59 -6.15
CA VAL A 197 16.04 -8.18 -4.83
C VAL A 197 16.10 -9.29 -3.79
N PHE A 198 15.57 -10.48 -4.10
CA PHE A 198 15.56 -11.60 -3.15
C PHE A 198 16.90 -12.33 -3.12
N ASP A 199 17.22 -12.97 -2.00
CA ASP A 199 18.33 -13.89 -1.92
C ASP A 199 18.14 -15.07 -2.88
N TYR A 200 19.25 -15.58 -3.40
CA TYR A 200 19.24 -16.63 -4.41
C TYR A 200 18.43 -17.88 -4.00
N GLU A 201 18.61 -18.38 -2.78
CA GLU A 201 17.88 -19.56 -2.32
C GLU A 201 16.36 -19.31 -2.28
N LEU A 202 15.92 -18.13 -1.84
CA LEU A 202 14.51 -17.77 -1.84
C LEU A 202 13.97 -17.68 -3.28
N GLN A 203 14.75 -17.16 -4.23
CA GLN A 203 14.36 -17.16 -5.64
C GLN A 203 14.11 -18.57 -6.17
N GLU A 204 15.00 -19.52 -5.90
CA GLU A 204 14.84 -20.91 -6.32
C GLU A 204 13.65 -21.60 -5.64
N LYS A 205 13.40 -21.32 -4.36
CA LYS A 205 12.22 -21.84 -3.64
C LYS A 205 10.91 -21.26 -4.16
N LEU A 206 10.89 -20.01 -4.60
CA LEU A 206 9.71 -19.36 -5.19
C LEU A 206 9.46 -19.74 -6.65
N LYS A 207 10.48 -20.24 -7.36
CA LYS A 207 10.45 -20.57 -8.79
C LYS A 207 9.23 -21.40 -9.23
N PRO A 208 8.83 -22.49 -8.54
CA PRO A 208 7.70 -23.31 -8.99
C PRO A 208 6.40 -22.52 -9.17
N LYS A 209 6.22 -21.44 -8.40
CA LYS A 209 5.01 -20.60 -8.44
C LYS A 209 5.21 -19.37 -9.31
N MET A 210 6.34 -18.69 -9.14
CA MET A 210 6.63 -17.45 -9.85
C MET A 210 6.79 -17.66 -11.35
N ALA A 211 7.24 -18.84 -11.81
CA ALA A 211 7.37 -19.16 -13.23
C ALA A 211 6.03 -19.36 -13.95
N GLU A 212 4.96 -19.71 -13.22
CA GLU A 212 3.60 -19.87 -13.75
C GLU A 212 2.90 -18.52 -13.96
N LEU A 213 3.37 -17.47 -13.29
CA LEU A 213 2.76 -16.14 -13.31
C LEU A 213 3.37 -15.30 -14.44
N LYS A 214 2.52 -14.95 -15.42
CA LYS A 214 2.90 -14.11 -16.57
C LYS A 214 2.06 -12.84 -16.62
N PRO A 215 2.67 -11.69 -16.92
CA PRO A 215 1.93 -10.45 -17.09
C PRO A 215 1.05 -10.49 -18.35
N LEU A 216 -0.11 -9.83 -18.27
CA LEU A 216 -0.91 -9.50 -19.44
C LEU A 216 -0.17 -8.48 -20.32
N PRO A 217 -0.42 -8.46 -21.65
CA PRO A 217 0.13 -7.44 -22.54
C PRO A 217 -0.31 -6.03 -22.13
N SER A 218 0.59 -5.05 -22.18
CA SER A 218 0.31 -3.68 -21.74
C SER A 218 0.24 -2.69 -22.91
N ILE A 219 -0.32 -1.51 -22.63
CA ILE A 219 -0.21 -0.33 -23.49
C ILE A 219 1.24 0.16 -23.47
N TYR A 220 1.77 0.52 -24.65
CA TYR A 220 3.08 1.15 -24.78
C TYR A 220 3.04 2.30 -25.78
N TYR A 221 3.20 3.52 -25.27
CA TYR A 221 3.38 4.74 -26.07
C TYR A 221 4.81 5.24 -25.83
N PRO A 222 5.75 5.07 -26.79
CA PRO A 222 7.17 5.33 -26.59
C PRO A 222 7.49 6.73 -26.05
N ASP A 223 6.76 7.75 -26.50
CA ASP A 223 6.99 9.16 -26.17
C ASP A 223 6.73 9.52 -24.70
N PHE A 224 6.14 8.60 -23.92
CA PHE A 224 5.85 8.82 -22.51
C PHE A 224 6.93 8.33 -21.56
N ILE A 225 7.80 7.42 -21.99
CA ILE A 225 8.87 6.86 -21.16
C ILE A 225 10.24 7.00 -21.84
N ALA A 226 11.31 6.65 -21.12
CA ALA A 226 12.65 6.73 -21.68
C ALA A 226 12.81 5.79 -22.90
N ALA A 227 13.43 6.28 -23.98
CA ALA A 227 13.62 5.53 -25.22
C ALA A 227 14.39 4.20 -25.03
N ASN A 228 15.21 4.10 -23.97
CA ASN A 228 15.93 2.87 -23.63
C ASN A 228 15.02 1.72 -23.13
N GLN A 229 13.71 1.92 -23.06
CA GLN A 229 12.73 0.86 -22.77
C GLN A 229 12.24 0.13 -24.03
N GLU A 230 12.61 0.58 -25.23
CA GLU A 230 12.18 -0.02 -26.49
C GLU A 230 12.52 -1.52 -26.58
N ASP A 231 13.77 -1.89 -26.28
CA ASP A 231 14.22 -3.30 -26.31
C ASP A 231 13.50 -4.19 -25.27
N ARG A 232 12.88 -3.59 -24.26
CA ARG A 232 12.14 -4.30 -23.20
C ARG A 232 10.70 -4.61 -23.61
N ALA A 233 10.16 -3.90 -24.59
CA ALA A 233 8.74 -3.88 -24.95
C ALA A 233 8.38 -4.98 -25.97
N ASP A 234 8.15 -6.20 -25.50
CA ASP A 234 7.78 -7.38 -26.31
C ASP A 234 6.38 -7.95 -26.00
N ASN A 235 5.67 -7.39 -25.02
CA ASN A 235 4.36 -7.84 -24.55
C ASN A 235 3.32 -6.72 -24.62
N LEU A 236 2.93 -6.38 -25.84
CA LEU A 236 2.12 -5.21 -26.12
C LEU A 236 0.70 -5.59 -26.55
N ILE A 237 -0.27 -4.78 -26.13
CA ILE A 237 -1.61 -4.81 -26.73
C ILE A 237 -1.45 -4.50 -28.23
N PRO A 238 -2.14 -5.23 -29.14
CA PRO A 238 -2.09 -4.95 -30.56
C PRO A 238 -2.42 -3.49 -30.86
N LYS A 239 -1.62 -2.87 -31.74
CA LYS A 239 -1.75 -1.45 -32.06
C LYS A 239 -3.18 -1.10 -32.48
N GLY A 240 -3.79 -0.17 -31.75
CA GLY A 240 -5.14 0.33 -31.98
C GLY A 240 -5.26 1.82 -31.66
N THR A 241 -6.49 2.30 -31.54
CA THR A 241 -6.78 3.64 -30.99
C THR A 241 -6.73 3.62 -29.47
N LYS A 242 -6.50 4.77 -28.83
CA LYS A 242 -6.55 4.90 -27.36
C LYS A 242 -7.91 4.46 -26.77
N GLN A 243 -8.98 4.61 -27.55
CA GLN A 243 -10.31 4.08 -27.19
C GLN A 243 -10.35 2.54 -27.16
N GLN A 244 -9.68 1.88 -28.10
CA GLN A 244 -9.56 0.42 -28.10
C GLN A 244 -8.70 -0.06 -26.93
N ASP A 245 -7.62 0.65 -26.63
CA ASP A 245 -6.77 0.37 -25.47
C ASP A 245 -7.56 0.52 -24.15
N LEU A 246 -8.37 1.58 -24.01
CA LEU A 246 -9.28 1.76 -22.87
C LEU A 246 -10.21 0.56 -22.70
N GLU A 247 -10.91 0.15 -23.76
CA GLU A 247 -11.83 -0.98 -23.67
C GLU A 247 -11.12 -2.31 -23.42
N HIS A 248 -9.89 -2.48 -23.92
CA HIS A 248 -9.07 -3.65 -23.62
C HIS A 248 -8.77 -3.76 -22.13
N ILE A 249 -8.26 -2.69 -21.51
CA ILE A 249 -7.95 -2.67 -20.07
C ILE A 249 -9.20 -2.88 -19.22
N ARG A 250 -10.34 -2.28 -19.60
CA ARG A 250 -11.62 -2.52 -18.93
C ARG A 250 -12.02 -3.99 -19.00
N ASN A 251 -11.87 -4.62 -20.17
CA ASN A 251 -12.16 -6.04 -20.33
C ASN A 251 -11.24 -6.93 -19.49
N ASP A 252 -9.95 -6.60 -19.41
CA ASP A 252 -8.99 -7.33 -18.58
C ASP A 252 -9.36 -7.27 -17.09
N ILE A 253 -9.75 -6.09 -16.59
CA ILE A 253 -10.21 -5.91 -15.21
C ILE A 253 -11.45 -6.78 -14.94
N ARG A 254 -12.46 -6.73 -15.82
CA ARG A 254 -13.67 -7.57 -15.69
C ARG A 254 -13.35 -9.05 -15.71
N THR A 255 -12.47 -9.46 -16.63
CA THR A 255 -12.07 -10.87 -16.80
C THR A 255 -11.29 -11.36 -15.59
N PHE A 256 -10.35 -10.57 -15.08
CA PHE A 256 -9.60 -10.88 -13.86
C PHE A 256 -10.53 -10.99 -12.65
N LYS A 257 -11.45 -10.03 -12.48
CA LYS A 257 -12.45 -10.04 -11.41
C LYS A 257 -13.30 -11.32 -11.45
N LYS A 258 -13.82 -11.66 -12.65
CA LYS A 258 -14.68 -12.83 -12.87
C LYS A 258 -13.93 -14.15 -12.67
N ASN A 259 -12.78 -14.33 -13.33
CA ASN A 259 -12.03 -15.58 -13.29
C ASN A 259 -11.56 -15.94 -11.88
N ASN A 260 -11.33 -14.92 -11.04
CA ASN A 260 -10.90 -15.09 -9.68
C ASN A 260 -12.04 -14.98 -8.67
N ASN A 261 -13.31 -14.83 -9.07
CA ASN A 261 -14.46 -14.63 -8.18
C ASN A 261 -14.19 -13.57 -7.09
N LEU A 262 -13.85 -12.36 -7.52
CA LEU A 262 -13.46 -11.24 -6.64
C LEU A 262 -14.62 -10.27 -6.42
N ASP A 263 -14.74 -9.77 -5.20
CA ASP A 263 -15.70 -8.71 -4.85
C ASP A 263 -15.17 -7.35 -5.30
N LYS A 264 -13.87 -7.13 -5.09
CA LYS A 264 -13.15 -5.89 -5.40
C LYS A 264 -11.88 -6.14 -6.19
N VAL A 265 -11.54 -5.17 -7.04
CA VAL A 265 -10.25 -5.07 -7.71
C VAL A 265 -9.69 -3.69 -7.44
N ILE A 266 -8.40 -3.62 -7.12
CA ILE A 266 -7.62 -2.38 -7.03
C ILE A 266 -6.62 -2.41 -8.17
N VAL A 267 -6.52 -1.31 -8.91
CA VAL A 267 -5.50 -1.12 -9.94
C VAL A 267 -4.40 -0.21 -9.36
N LEU A 268 -3.14 -0.64 -9.44
CA LEU A 268 -2.01 0.13 -8.94
C LEU A 268 -0.93 0.25 -10.01
N TRP A 269 -0.53 1.49 -10.29
CA TRP A 269 0.58 1.78 -11.17
C TRP A 269 1.90 1.66 -10.41
N THR A 270 2.75 0.73 -10.84
CA THR A 270 4.15 0.60 -10.38
C THR A 270 5.12 0.41 -11.56
N ALA A 271 4.70 0.85 -12.75
CA ALA A 271 5.52 0.80 -13.95
C ALA A 271 6.48 2.00 -14.00
N ASN A 272 7.24 2.08 -15.10
CA ASN A 272 8.16 3.19 -15.38
C ASN A 272 7.49 4.55 -15.14
N THR A 273 8.28 5.50 -14.63
CA THR A 273 7.88 6.90 -14.57
C THR A 273 7.64 7.43 -15.97
N GLU A 274 6.44 7.97 -16.19
CA GLU A 274 6.13 8.69 -17.42
C GLU A 274 6.58 10.15 -17.30
N ARG A 275 6.78 10.84 -18.43
CA ARG A 275 6.80 12.30 -18.46
C ARG A 275 5.43 12.85 -18.07
N TYR A 276 5.38 14.14 -17.77
CA TYR A 276 4.11 14.82 -17.53
C TYR A 276 3.33 14.99 -18.83
N VAL A 277 2.01 14.95 -18.72
CA VAL A 277 1.07 15.41 -19.75
C VAL A 277 0.77 16.89 -19.58
N ASP A 278 0.47 17.57 -20.69
CA ASP A 278 -0.09 18.91 -20.66
C ASP A 278 -1.47 18.94 -19.98
N VAL A 279 -1.76 20.01 -19.23
CA VAL A 279 -3.08 20.23 -18.60
C VAL A 279 -3.69 21.51 -19.13
N ARG A 280 -4.76 21.40 -19.92
CA ARG A 280 -5.43 22.54 -20.56
C ARG A 280 -6.88 22.24 -20.91
N GLN A 281 -7.67 23.31 -21.02
CA GLN A 281 -9.06 23.23 -21.46
C GLN A 281 -9.16 22.60 -22.86
N GLY A 282 -10.21 21.81 -23.09
CA GLY A 282 -10.42 21.05 -24.31
C GLY A 282 -9.54 19.81 -24.44
N LEU A 283 -8.79 19.43 -23.40
CA LEU A 283 -7.96 18.22 -23.38
C LEU A 283 -8.31 17.32 -22.19
N ASN A 284 -8.17 17.82 -20.96
CA ASN A 284 -8.27 16.96 -19.77
C ASN A 284 -8.64 17.71 -18.47
N GLN A 285 -9.28 18.88 -18.56
CA GLN A 285 -9.74 19.61 -17.38
C GLN A 285 -11.06 19.09 -16.82
N THR A 286 -11.88 18.45 -17.65
CA THR A 286 -13.16 17.84 -17.22
C THR A 286 -13.24 16.36 -17.56
N SER A 287 -14.15 15.64 -16.91
CA SER A 287 -14.39 14.21 -17.19
C SER A 287 -14.78 13.98 -18.66
N ASP A 288 -15.55 14.89 -19.24
CA ASP A 288 -16.01 14.78 -20.62
C ASP A 288 -14.86 15.04 -21.59
N GLU A 289 -14.01 16.03 -21.29
CA GLU A 289 -12.82 16.33 -22.10
C GLU A 289 -11.84 15.16 -22.14
N ILE A 290 -11.49 14.54 -21.00
CA ILE A 290 -10.51 13.43 -21.02
C ILE A 290 -11.04 12.22 -21.80
N LEU A 291 -12.34 11.90 -21.68
CA LEU A 291 -12.95 10.80 -22.44
C LEU A 291 -13.02 11.12 -23.93
N GLN A 292 -13.33 12.37 -24.30
CA GLN A 292 -13.28 12.82 -25.69
C GLN A 292 -11.87 12.78 -26.27
N SER A 293 -10.85 13.18 -25.49
CA SER A 293 -9.44 13.11 -25.90
C SER A 293 -8.95 11.68 -26.12
N ILE A 294 -9.39 10.74 -25.28
CA ILE A 294 -9.16 9.30 -25.51
C ILE A 294 -9.81 8.86 -26.84
N ALA A 295 -11.07 9.24 -27.06
CA ALA A 295 -11.81 8.86 -28.27
C ALA A 295 -11.21 9.48 -29.55
N ALA A 296 -10.68 10.70 -29.45
CA ALA A 296 -10.02 11.44 -30.52
C ALA A 296 -8.56 11.03 -30.73
N ASN A 297 -8.03 10.12 -29.90
CA ASN A 297 -6.65 9.62 -29.98
C ASN A 297 -5.59 10.72 -29.78
N GLU A 298 -5.89 11.72 -28.93
CA GLU A 298 -5.03 12.88 -28.64
C GLU A 298 -3.67 12.47 -28.09
N ASP A 299 -2.59 13.11 -28.55
CA ASP A 299 -1.21 12.72 -28.22
C ASP A 299 -0.91 12.82 -26.72
N GLU A 300 -1.38 13.88 -26.04
CA GLU A 300 -1.19 14.17 -24.61
C GLU A 300 -2.12 13.36 -23.68
N VAL A 301 -2.51 12.15 -24.10
CA VAL A 301 -3.16 11.14 -23.27
C VAL A 301 -2.19 10.00 -23.03
N SER A 302 -1.67 9.87 -21.82
CA SER A 302 -0.67 8.85 -21.50
C SER A 302 -1.28 7.45 -21.30
N PRO A 303 -0.47 6.38 -21.34
CA PRO A 303 -0.92 5.05 -20.91
C PRO A 303 -1.50 5.07 -19.49
N SER A 304 -0.86 5.75 -18.53
CA SER A 304 -1.40 5.83 -17.18
C SER A 304 -2.76 6.55 -17.09
N ASN A 305 -3.04 7.55 -17.94
CA ASN A 305 -4.39 8.14 -18.03
C ASN A 305 -5.44 7.11 -18.45
N ILE A 306 -5.10 6.24 -19.41
CA ILE A 306 -6.00 5.17 -19.89
C ILE A 306 -6.27 4.16 -18.78
N PHE A 307 -5.23 3.71 -18.06
CA PHE A 307 -5.42 2.79 -16.92
C PHE A 307 -6.26 3.42 -15.80
N ALA A 308 -6.05 4.69 -15.49
CA ALA A 308 -6.85 5.39 -14.48
C ALA A 308 -8.33 5.49 -14.89
N CYS A 309 -8.60 5.90 -16.13
CA CYS A 309 -9.97 5.96 -16.66
C CYS A 309 -10.62 4.57 -16.70
N ALA A 310 -9.89 3.54 -17.14
CA ALA A 310 -10.37 2.16 -17.17
C ALA A 310 -10.77 1.67 -15.79
N ALA A 311 -9.90 1.87 -14.78
CA ALA A 311 -10.18 1.48 -13.40
C ALA A 311 -11.43 2.16 -12.85
N ILE A 312 -11.54 3.49 -13.03
CA ILE A 312 -12.70 4.27 -12.56
C ILE A 312 -13.99 3.79 -13.25
N LEU A 313 -13.98 3.60 -14.57
CA LEU A 313 -15.14 3.14 -15.33
C LEU A 313 -15.56 1.70 -15.00
N GLU A 314 -14.69 0.91 -14.36
CA GLU A 314 -14.99 -0.41 -13.81
C GLU A 314 -15.30 -0.40 -12.30
N GLY A 315 -15.44 0.79 -11.69
CA GLY A 315 -15.70 0.93 -10.25
C GLY A 315 -14.56 0.41 -9.38
N CYS A 316 -13.33 0.44 -9.89
CA CYS A 316 -12.13 -0.06 -9.23
C CYS A 316 -11.28 1.13 -8.74
N PRO A 317 -10.81 1.14 -7.48
CA PRO A 317 -9.85 2.12 -7.02
C PRO A 317 -8.57 2.08 -7.86
N TYR A 318 -8.05 3.26 -8.20
CA TYR A 318 -6.79 3.44 -8.90
C TYR A 318 -5.76 4.13 -7.99
N ILE A 319 -4.55 3.59 -7.93
CA ILE A 319 -3.43 4.14 -7.14
C ILE A 319 -2.26 4.43 -8.07
N ASN A 320 -1.78 5.67 -8.08
CA ASN A 320 -0.57 6.05 -8.81
C ASN A 320 0.66 5.94 -7.89
N GLY A 321 1.53 4.95 -8.13
CA GLY A 321 2.79 4.77 -7.40
C GLY A 321 3.99 5.48 -8.02
N SER A 322 3.81 6.22 -9.11
CA SER A 322 4.87 6.93 -9.84
C SER A 322 4.60 8.45 -9.90
N PRO A 323 5.60 9.29 -10.20
CA PRO A 323 5.50 10.74 -9.97
C PRO A 323 4.81 11.53 -11.10
N GLN A 324 4.43 10.90 -12.22
CA GLN A 324 3.74 11.59 -13.30
C GLN A 324 2.36 12.11 -12.87
N ASN A 325 1.87 13.15 -13.52
CA ASN A 325 0.59 13.80 -13.24
C ASN A 325 -0.62 13.05 -13.83
N THR A 326 -0.70 11.72 -13.67
CA THR A 326 -1.80 10.89 -14.18
C THR A 326 -3.18 11.40 -13.78
N LEU A 327 -3.32 11.86 -12.53
CA LEU A 327 -4.59 12.31 -11.95
C LEU A 327 -4.87 13.79 -12.29
N VAL A 328 -4.96 14.08 -13.59
CA VAL A 328 -5.38 15.39 -14.10
C VAL A 328 -6.81 15.74 -13.65
N PRO A 329 -7.22 17.02 -13.66
CA PRO A 329 -8.52 17.44 -13.12
C PRO A 329 -9.72 16.65 -13.67
N GLY A 330 -9.72 16.35 -14.98
CA GLY A 330 -10.79 15.56 -15.59
C GLY A 330 -10.89 14.13 -15.08
N ILE A 331 -9.77 13.50 -14.70
CA ILE A 331 -9.75 12.15 -14.11
C ILE A 331 -10.23 12.19 -12.65
N ILE A 332 -9.87 13.23 -11.89
CA ILE A 332 -10.39 13.44 -10.53
C ILE A 332 -11.91 13.66 -10.57
N GLU A 333 -12.39 14.45 -11.53
CA GLU A 333 -13.82 14.66 -11.74
C GLU A 333 -14.51 13.35 -12.13
N LEU A 334 -13.93 12.57 -13.05
CA LEU A 334 -14.45 11.26 -13.44
C LEU A 334 -14.58 10.32 -12.22
N ALA A 335 -13.54 10.25 -11.38
CA ALA A 335 -13.55 9.46 -10.14
C ALA A 335 -14.61 9.94 -9.15
N SER A 336 -14.95 11.22 -9.12
CA SER A 336 -15.99 11.76 -8.24
C SER A 336 -17.41 11.44 -8.73
N LYS A 337 -17.57 11.13 -10.02
CA LYS A 337 -18.87 10.79 -10.65
C LYS A 337 -19.22 9.30 -10.59
N HIS A 338 -18.25 8.43 -10.31
CA HIS A 338 -18.37 6.96 -10.38
C HIS A 338 -18.14 6.30 -9.02
#